data_AF-A0A5P9W939-F1
#
_entry.id   AF-A0A5P9W939-F1
#
_cell.length_a   1.000
_cell.length_b   1.000
_cell.length_c   1.000
_cell.angle_alpha   90.00
_cell.angle_beta   90.00
_cell.angle_gamma   90.00
#
_symmetry.space_group_name_H-M   'P 1'
#
loop_
_entity.id
_entity.type
_entity.pdbx_description
1 polymer ?
#
loop_
_entity_poly.entity_id
_entity_poly.type
_entity_poly.pdbx_seq_one_letter_code
_entity_poly.pdbx_strand_id
1 'polypeptide(L)'
;MNDFQFISADETYRNLYYQLPKVLFTSEFYKTMSNDSKIAYAMLQDRCEYSIQNNWIDQDGHIYFIFTRNELMDILGCKENKIAKIKKELKDKNLLYEKRIPPKKLSTGEFKNYPNRLYLGKLEVSATDVYAISNASYTNEFPESGKNQPSDKHDKISVYFESGKNQRPEESNNTSTLFESGKNQPNLYLTNSLDTIDTIDTEKERLQQQLLLDQFAEVQENTFLSKDSLKFIAAFSDTIQEAHEMVGTIIRAKTKVEKEYNVVLIGEDYQEEIDKCLRRVMHKIKTDSTVKSPKGLFYKSFYNLFVECTIEKKSHLNKNSTDNTPEITTHNWIEYQ
;
A
#
# COMPACT_ATOMS: atom_id res chain seq x y z
N MET A 1 34.34 -11.51 14.21
CA MET A 1 34.40 -10.83 12.91
C MET A 1 33.09 -10.11 12.77
N ASN A 2 33.09 -8.80 12.49
CA ASN A 2 31.84 -8.08 12.25
C ASN A 2 31.22 -8.63 10.96
N ASP A 3 30.05 -9.24 11.08
CA ASP A 3 29.22 -9.57 9.93
C ASP A 3 28.92 -8.29 9.17
N PHE A 4 29.26 -8.27 7.89
CA PHE A 4 29.08 -7.10 7.04
C PHE A 4 27.59 -6.92 6.74
N GLN A 5 27.02 -5.78 7.14
CA GLN A 5 25.63 -5.45 6.87
C GLN A 5 25.50 -4.88 5.45
N PHE A 6 24.81 -5.63 4.59
CA PHE A 6 24.49 -5.20 3.23
C PHE A 6 23.22 -4.34 3.24
N ILE A 7 23.22 -3.27 2.45
CA ILE A 7 22.02 -2.45 2.22
C ILE A 7 21.05 -3.28 1.38
N SER A 8 19.84 -3.52 1.90
CA SER A 8 18.81 -4.26 1.17
C SER A 8 17.96 -3.34 0.29
N ALA A 9 17.27 -3.93 -0.70
CA ALA A 9 16.27 -3.22 -1.49
C ALA A 9 15.17 -2.62 -0.60
N ASP A 10 14.74 -3.36 0.43
CA ASP A 10 13.74 -2.88 1.40
C ASP A 10 14.24 -1.69 2.20
N GLU A 11 15.51 -1.69 2.62
CA GLU A 11 16.12 -0.57 3.32
C GLU A 11 16.22 0.65 2.41
N THR A 12 16.60 0.44 1.15
CA THR A 12 16.63 1.51 0.14
C THR A 12 15.25 2.11 -0.09
N TYR A 13 14.22 1.27 -0.22
CA TYR A 13 12.84 1.73 -0.42
C TYR A 13 12.28 2.42 0.83
N ARG A 14 12.57 1.91 2.04
CA ARG A 14 12.22 2.57 3.31
C ARG A 14 12.90 3.94 3.47
N ASN A 15 14.03 4.13 2.80
CA ASN A 15 14.77 5.40 2.80
C ASN A 15 14.35 6.35 1.66
N LEU A 16 13.33 6.01 0.86
CA LEU A 16 12.71 6.96 -0.06
C LEU A 16 11.71 7.84 0.69
N TYR A 17 11.79 9.15 0.48
CA TYR A 17 10.93 10.13 1.13
C TYR A 17 10.68 11.33 0.23
N TYR A 18 9.50 11.92 0.36
CA TYR A 18 9.22 13.21 -0.23
C TYR A 18 9.89 14.31 0.59
N GLN A 19 10.74 15.10 -0.07
CA GLN A 19 11.36 16.25 0.56
C GLN A 19 10.34 17.37 0.72
N LEU A 20 9.99 17.67 1.97
CA LEU A 20 9.05 18.74 2.30
C LEU A 20 9.81 19.98 2.81
N PRO A 21 9.86 21.08 2.05
CA PRO A 21 10.64 22.25 2.44
C PRO A 21 10.11 22.93 3.71
N LYS A 22 11.00 23.16 4.70
CA LYS A 22 10.66 23.79 5.98
C LYS A 22 10.07 25.20 5.81
N VAL A 23 10.48 25.92 4.78
CA VAL A 23 9.98 27.27 4.45
C VAL A 23 8.47 27.31 4.23
N LEU A 24 7.85 26.20 3.80
CA LEU A 24 6.39 26.07 3.69
C LEU A 24 5.66 26.18 5.04
N PHE A 25 6.38 26.03 6.15
CA PHE A 25 5.84 26.08 7.51
C PHE A 25 6.34 27.28 8.30
N THR A 26 7.53 27.79 8.01
CA THR A 26 8.10 28.94 8.72
C THR A 26 7.70 30.27 8.11
N SER A 27 7.57 30.35 6.78
CA SER A 27 7.24 31.61 6.12
C SER A 27 5.77 31.94 6.23
N GLU A 28 5.45 33.14 6.73
CA GLU A 28 4.08 33.66 6.80
C GLU A 28 3.39 33.69 5.43
N PHE A 29 4.17 33.81 4.34
CA PHE A 29 3.63 33.78 2.98
C PHE A 29 3.05 32.39 2.61
N TYR A 30 3.69 31.30 3.02
CA TYR A 30 3.25 29.92 2.72
C TYR A 30 2.48 29.26 3.85
N LYS A 31 2.55 29.81 5.07
CA LYS A 31 1.89 29.27 6.26
C LYS A 31 0.37 29.15 6.10
N THR A 32 -0.24 30.09 5.38
CA THR A 32 -1.67 30.12 5.08
C THR A 32 -2.13 29.04 4.08
N MET A 33 -1.21 28.35 3.41
CA MET A 33 -1.56 27.28 2.47
C MET A 33 -2.06 26.04 3.20
N SER A 34 -2.94 25.28 2.53
CA SER A 34 -3.37 23.99 3.06
C SER A 34 -2.22 22.98 3.09
N ASN A 35 -2.27 22.04 4.05
CA ASN A 35 -1.27 20.97 4.15
C ASN A 35 -1.25 20.11 2.88
N ASP A 36 -2.40 19.89 2.25
CA ASP A 36 -2.49 19.16 0.98
C ASP A 36 -1.71 19.87 -0.13
N SER A 37 -1.79 21.20 -0.22
CA SER A 37 -1.03 21.98 -1.21
C SER A 37 0.49 21.92 -0.94
N LYS A 38 0.90 21.92 0.33
CA LYS A 38 2.33 21.79 0.71
C LYS A 38 2.87 20.41 0.35
N ILE A 39 2.11 19.35 0.62
CA ILE A 39 2.45 17.96 0.25
C ILE A 39 2.47 17.82 -1.28
N ALA A 40 1.49 18.39 -1.97
CA ALA A 40 1.44 18.37 -3.43
C ALA A 40 2.67 19.03 -4.06
N TYR A 41 3.13 20.16 -3.50
CA TYR A 41 4.37 20.79 -3.94
C TYR A 41 5.58 19.85 -3.80
N ALA A 42 5.73 19.17 -2.65
CA ALA A 42 6.83 18.22 -2.43
C ALA A 42 6.78 17.02 -3.39
N MET A 43 5.59 16.47 -3.65
CA MET A 43 5.40 15.37 -4.61
C MET A 43 5.71 15.81 -6.05
N LEU A 44 5.31 17.03 -6.44
CA LEU A 44 5.65 17.59 -7.74
C LEU A 44 7.16 17.86 -7.88
N GLN A 45 7.81 18.25 -6.79
CA GLN A 45 9.26 18.47 -6.75
C GLN A 45 10.04 17.16 -6.96
N ASP A 46 9.62 16.06 -6.32
CA ASP A 46 10.20 14.73 -6.54
C ASP A 46 10.07 14.28 -8.01
N ARG A 47 8.94 14.61 -8.65
CA ARG A 47 8.71 14.35 -10.07
C ARG A 47 9.55 15.19 -11.04
N CYS A 48 10.29 16.19 -10.58
CA CYS A 48 11.22 16.93 -11.44
C CYS A 48 12.25 16.00 -12.08
N GLU A 49 12.77 15.01 -11.33
CA GLU A 49 13.75 14.05 -11.84
C GLU A 49 13.16 13.21 -12.99
N TYR A 50 11.92 12.76 -12.84
CA TYR A 50 11.19 12.05 -13.89
C TYR A 50 11.01 12.91 -15.15
N SER A 51 10.78 14.22 -14.99
CA SER A 51 10.64 15.13 -16.14
C SER A 51 11.96 15.34 -16.89
N ILE A 52 13.08 15.34 -16.19
CA ILE A 52 14.42 15.35 -16.79
C ILE A 52 14.65 14.07 -17.60
N GLN A 53 14.35 12.91 -17.03
CA GLN A 53 14.49 11.61 -17.70
C GLN A 53 13.67 11.53 -19.00
N ASN A 54 12.50 12.18 -19.04
CA ASN A 54 11.64 12.25 -20.22
C ASN A 54 11.97 13.41 -21.18
N ASN A 55 13.07 14.14 -20.96
CA ASN A 55 13.43 15.34 -21.74
C ASN A 55 12.31 16.39 -21.80
N TRP A 56 11.52 16.54 -20.72
CA TRP A 56 10.50 17.58 -20.60
C TRP A 56 11.11 18.89 -20.12
N ILE A 57 11.98 19.42 -20.97
CA ILE A 57 12.73 20.66 -20.76
C ILE A 57 12.38 21.58 -21.91
N ASP A 58 12.01 22.82 -21.61
CA ASP A 58 11.74 23.82 -22.65
C ASP A 58 13.04 24.41 -23.23
N GLN A 59 12.89 25.35 -24.18
CA GLN A 59 14.02 25.94 -24.89
C GLN A 59 14.93 26.78 -23.98
N ASP A 60 14.39 27.27 -22.87
CA ASP A 60 15.08 28.10 -21.90
C ASP A 60 15.70 27.25 -20.76
N GLY A 61 15.58 25.93 -20.83
CA GLY A 61 16.10 25.00 -19.83
C GLY A 61 15.18 24.79 -18.62
N HIS A 62 13.93 25.25 -18.68
CA HIS A 62 12.96 25.05 -17.61
C HIS A 62 12.26 23.70 -17.73
N ILE A 63 12.23 22.97 -16.62
CA ILE A 63 11.53 21.70 -16.49
C ILE A 63 10.02 21.97 -16.47
N TYR A 64 9.28 21.21 -17.26
CA TYR A 64 7.82 21.22 -17.23
C TYR A 64 7.25 19.82 -17.06
N PHE A 65 6.01 19.75 -16.60
CA PHE A 65 5.23 18.52 -16.51
C PHE A 65 4.10 18.56 -17.51
N ILE A 66 3.80 17.39 -18.07
CA ILE A 66 2.55 17.14 -18.78
C ILE A 66 1.72 16.28 -17.84
N PHE A 67 0.70 16.87 -17.23
CA PHE A 67 -0.24 16.13 -16.41
C PHE A 67 -1.67 16.32 -16.89
N THR A 68 -2.35 15.20 -17.08
CA THR A 68 -3.80 15.13 -17.14
C THR A 68 -4.40 15.32 -15.74
N ARG A 69 -5.70 15.63 -15.70
CA ARG A 69 -6.42 15.77 -14.43
C ARG A 69 -6.41 14.47 -13.62
N ASN A 70 -6.51 13.32 -14.29
CA ASN A 70 -6.56 12.00 -13.65
C ASN A 70 -5.20 11.64 -13.04
N GLU A 71 -4.08 11.92 -13.72
CA GLU A 71 -2.75 11.67 -13.15
C GLU A 71 -2.50 12.49 -11.89
N LEU A 72 -2.96 13.74 -11.85
CA LEU A 72 -2.91 14.54 -10.62
C LEU A 72 -3.79 13.96 -9.50
N MET A 73 -4.91 13.31 -9.84
CA MET A 73 -5.76 12.62 -8.87
C MET A 73 -5.07 11.41 -8.28
N ASP A 74 -4.44 10.61 -9.13
CA ASP A 74 -3.78 9.37 -8.74
C ASP A 74 -2.53 9.66 -7.90
N ILE A 75 -1.70 10.63 -8.30
CA ILE A 75 -0.48 11.00 -7.58
C ILE A 75 -0.80 11.62 -6.21
N LEU A 76 -1.80 12.51 -6.14
CA LEU A 76 -2.14 13.21 -4.90
C LEU A 76 -3.16 12.44 -4.04
N GLY A 77 -3.71 11.33 -4.53
CA GLY A 77 -4.75 10.56 -3.84
C GLY A 77 -6.02 11.37 -3.54
N CYS A 78 -6.36 12.34 -4.38
CA CYS A 78 -7.39 13.35 -4.10
C CYS A 78 -8.50 13.38 -5.17
N LYS A 79 -9.72 13.75 -4.76
CA LYS A 79 -10.84 13.99 -5.68
C LYS A 79 -10.61 15.26 -6.51
N GLU A 80 -11.21 15.31 -7.69
CA GLU A 80 -11.12 16.41 -8.66
C GLU A 80 -11.30 17.81 -8.06
N ASN A 81 -12.35 18.02 -7.25
CA ASN A 81 -12.63 19.31 -6.61
C ASN A 81 -11.47 19.79 -5.73
N LYS A 82 -10.79 18.85 -5.07
CA LYS A 82 -9.67 19.16 -4.18
C LYS A 82 -8.42 19.54 -4.97
N ILE A 83 -8.20 18.93 -6.13
CA ILE A 83 -7.08 19.28 -7.02
C ILE A 83 -7.27 20.67 -7.62
N ALA A 84 -8.48 21.01 -8.03
CA ALA A 84 -8.77 22.35 -8.51
C ALA A 84 -8.41 23.41 -7.44
N LYS A 85 -8.71 23.13 -6.17
CA LYS A 85 -8.31 23.96 -5.03
C LYS A 85 -6.79 24.00 -4.84
N ILE A 86 -6.12 22.85 -4.86
CA ILE A 86 -4.65 22.76 -4.71
C ILE A 86 -3.94 23.52 -5.83
N LYS A 87 -4.31 23.30 -7.09
CA LYS A 87 -3.74 24.02 -8.25
C LYS A 87 -3.94 25.53 -8.11
N LYS A 88 -5.11 25.96 -7.64
CA LYS A 88 -5.40 27.39 -7.40
C LYS A 88 -4.49 27.96 -6.30
N GLU A 89 -4.40 27.29 -5.15
CA GLU A 89 -3.53 27.73 -4.05
C GLU A 89 -2.05 27.81 -4.46
N LEU A 90 -1.55 26.81 -5.19
CA LEU A 90 -0.17 26.81 -5.69
C LEU A 90 0.08 27.94 -6.70
N LYS A 91 -0.89 28.21 -7.57
CA LYS A 91 -0.81 29.31 -8.54
C LYS A 91 -0.87 30.68 -7.86
N ASP A 92 -1.74 30.84 -6.87
CA ASP A 92 -1.91 32.08 -6.09
C ASP A 92 -0.62 32.44 -5.32
N LYS A 93 0.21 31.44 -4.99
CA LYS A 93 1.51 31.60 -4.30
C LYS A 93 2.72 31.55 -5.24
N ASN A 94 2.50 31.64 -6.57
CA ASN A 94 3.54 31.57 -7.61
C ASN A 94 4.39 30.27 -7.59
N LEU A 95 3.86 29.19 -7.01
CA LEU A 95 4.52 27.88 -6.96
C LEU A 95 4.15 26.98 -8.13
N LEU A 96 3.14 27.33 -8.92
CA LEU A 96 2.75 26.57 -10.11
C LEU A 96 2.32 27.51 -11.24
N TYR A 97 2.92 27.34 -12.41
CA TYR A 97 2.56 28.07 -13.62
C TYR A 97 2.05 27.11 -14.69
N GLU A 98 0.90 27.42 -15.29
CA GLU A 98 0.28 26.60 -16.33
C GLU A 98 0.32 27.33 -17.67
N LYS A 99 1.13 26.84 -18.61
CA LYS A 99 1.29 27.36 -19.97
C LYS A 99 0.44 26.54 -20.94
N ARG A 100 -0.58 27.18 -21.51
CA ARG A 100 -1.38 26.59 -22.59
C ARG A 100 -0.57 26.56 -23.89
N ILE A 101 -0.48 25.40 -24.53
CA ILE A 101 0.19 25.25 -25.83
C ILE A 101 -0.85 25.41 -26.93
N PRO A 102 -0.67 26.35 -27.88
CA PRO A 102 -1.59 26.47 -29.01
C PRO A 102 -1.50 25.24 -29.91
N PRO A 103 -2.61 24.82 -30.54
CA PRO A 103 -2.59 23.71 -31.48
C PRO A 103 -1.66 24.03 -32.65
N LYS A 104 -0.81 23.07 -33.04
CA LYS A 104 0.06 23.24 -34.20
C LYS A 104 -0.61 22.62 -35.43
N LYS A 105 -0.61 23.36 -36.53
CA LYS A 105 -1.03 22.86 -37.83
C LYS A 105 0.08 21.98 -38.40
N LEU A 106 -0.26 20.73 -38.70
CA LEU A 106 0.64 19.76 -39.33
C LEU A 106 0.72 20.02 -40.83
N SER A 107 1.76 19.47 -41.48
CA SER A 107 1.96 19.52 -42.93
C SER A 107 0.79 18.91 -43.71
N THR A 108 0.04 18.01 -43.07
CA THR A 108 -1.18 17.34 -43.58
C THR A 108 -2.43 18.20 -43.52
N GLY A 109 -2.36 19.40 -42.92
CA GLY A 109 -3.49 20.32 -42.77
C GLY A 109 -4.29 20.17 -41.47
N GLU A 110 -4.08 19.09 -40.72
CA GLU A 110 -4.74 18.82 -39.43
C GLU A 110 -4.13 19.62 -38.27
N PHE A 111 -4.95 19.94 -37.26
CA PHE A 111 -4.51 20.62 -36.04
C PHE A 111 -4.25 19.60 -34.93
N LYS A 112 -3.00 19.52 -34.46
CA LYS A 112 -2.63 18.69 -33.30
C LYS A 112 -2.72 19.54 -32.03
N ASN A 113 -3.60 19.12 -31.11
CA ASN A 113 -3.66 19.68 -29.77
C ASN A 113 -2.53 19.12 -28.91
N TYR A 114 -1.95 19.97 -28.05
CA TYR A 114 -0.93 19.56 -27.10
C TYR A 114 -1.44 19.81 -25.67
N PRO A 115 -1.15 18.91 -24.72
CA PRO A 115 -1.44 19.14 -23.31
C PRO A 115 -0.81 20.43 -22.77
N ASN A 116 -1.41 20.96 -21.72
CA ASN A 116 -0.85 22.10 -21.01
C ASN A 116 0.47 21.71 -20.33
N ARG A 117 1.43 22.64 -20.34
CA ARG A 117 2.70 22.47 -19.63
C ARG A 117 2.60 23.12 -18.26
N LEU A 118 2.91 22.38 -17.22
CA LEU A 118 2.96 22.86 -15.85
C LEU A 118 4.41 23.09 -15.45
N TYR A 119 4.72 24.22 -14.82
CA TYR A 119 6.06 24.57 -14.33
C TYR A 119 6.00 24.76 -12.82
N LEU A 120 6.92 24.14 -12.09
CA LEU A 120 7.03 24.33 -10.65
C LEU A 120 7.83 25.61 -10.36
N GLY A 121 7.27 26.48 -9.53
CA GLY A 121 7.94 27.70 -9.07
C GLY A 121 8.92 27.41 -7.93
N LYS A 122 9.97 28.22 -7.81
CA LYS A 122 10.90 28.15 -6.68
C LYS A 122 10.27 28.78 -5.44
N LEU A 123 10.63 28.25 -4.27
CA LEU A 123 10.24 28.85 -3.00
C LEU A 123 11.03 30.13 -2.76
N GLU A 124 10.33 31.19 -2.37
CA GLU A 124 10.94 32.43 -1.92
C GLU A 124 11.31 32.31 -0.44
N VAL A 125 12.52 32.73 -0.09
CA VAL A 125 13.03 32.69 1.28
C VAL A 125 13.36 34.12 1.69
N SER A 126 12.71 34.62 2.74
CA SER A 126 13.03 35.93 3.34
C SER A 126 14.02 35.78 4.49
N ALA A 127 14.71 36.87 4.86
CA ALA A 127 15.64 36.88 6.00
C ALA A 127 14.96 36.47 7.32
N THR A 128 13.68 36.82 7.49
CA THR A 128 12.84 36.43 8.64
C THR A 128 12.65 34.91 8.71
N ASP A 129 12.52 34.24 7.55
CA ASP A 129 12.33 32.80 7.47
C ASP A 129 13.60 32.03 7.85
N VAL A 130 14.76 32.54 7.44
CA VAL A 130 16.07 31.99 7.82
C VAL A 130 16.27 32.08 9.33
N TYR A 131 15.92 33.23 9.92
CA TYR A 131 16.00 33.43 11.37
C TYR A 131 15.05 32.49 12.13
N ALA A 132 13.80 32.32 11.66
CA ALA A 132 12.83 31.40 12.27
C ALA A 132 13.29 29.93 12.23
N ILE A 133 13.90 29.49 11.12
CA ILE A 133 14.48 28.13 11.02
C ILE A 133 15.63 27.96 12.01
N SER A 134 16.49 28.98 12.16
CA SER A 134 17.63 28.92 13.07
C SER A 134 17.19 28.84 14.54
N ASN A 135 16.21 29.64 14.97
CA ASN A 135 15.73 29.61 16.36
C ASN A 135 15.05 28.29 16.73
N ALA A 136 14.30 27.68 15.81
CA ALA A 136 13.67 26.37 16.04
C ALA A 136 14.70 25.25 16.27
N SER A 137 15.93 25.38 15.75
CA SER A 137 17.03 24.44 16.03
C SER A 137 17.72 24.67 17.38
N TYR A 138 17.55 25.82 18.03
CA TYR A 138 18.21 26.16 19.30
C TYR A 138 17.31 26.02 20.54
N THR A 139 15.99 25.86 20.39
CA THR A 139 15.08 25.57 21.52
C THR A 139 15.08 24.07 21.86
N ASN A 140 16.23 23.55 22.29
CA ASN A 140 16.36 22.25 22.96
C ASN A 140 16.50 22.45 24.48
N GLU A 141 15.65 23.30 25.07
CA GLU A 141 15.43 23.26 26.52
C GLU A 141 14.12 22.51 26.77
N PHE A 142 14.27 21.26 27.20
CA PHE A 142 13.20 20.45 27.77
C PHE A 142 12.52 21.23 28.90
N PRO A 143 11.19 21.46 28.88
CA PRO A 143 10.46 21.67 30.12
C PRO A 143 10.23 20.30 30.73
N GLU A 144 11.17 19.89 31.58
CA GLU A 144 10.92 18.84 32.55
C GLU A 144 9.85 19.32 33.55
N SER A 145 8.98 18.39 33.94
CA SER A 145 8.17 18.38 35.17
C SER A 145 6.66 18.48 34.97
N GLY A 146 6.03 17.31 34.96
CA GLY A 146 4.80 17.15 35.73
C GLY A 146 5.14 17.19 37.23
N LYS A 147 4.57 18.14 37.96
CA LYS A 147 4.30 18.10 39.41
C LYS A 147 3.33 19.22 39.79
N ASN A 148 2.41 18.87 40.68
CA ASN A 148 1.31 19.70 41.17
C ASN A 148 1.78 20.85 42.09
N GLN A 149 1.02 21.96 42.03
CA GLN A 149 0.88 23.21 42.83
C GLN A 149 1.40 23.26 44.30
N PRO A 150 1.61 24.45 44.96
CA PRO A 150 0.72 25.65 44.95
C PRO A 150 1.31 27.09 45.11
N SER A 151 0.43 28.07 44.83
CA SER A 151 0.31 29.49 45.30
C SER A 151 1.54 30.38 45.52
N ASP A 152 1.64 31.53 44.83
CA ASP A 152 1.18 32.83 45.37
C ASP A 152 1.30 34.02 44.37
N LYS A 153 0.34 34.94 44.58
CA LYS A 153 -0.06 36.21 43.95
C LYS A 153 1.04 37.16 43.41
N HIS A 154 0.83 37.78 42.23
CA HIS A 154 0.24 39.14 42.09
C HIS A 154 0.19 39.64 40.62
N ASP A 155 -1.04 39.89 40.16
CA ASP A 155 -1.57 40.97 39.30
C ASP A 155 -0.66 41.78 38.34
N LYS A 156 -0.99 41.76 37.03
CA LYS A 156 -1.90 42.76 36.43
C LYS A 156 -2.33 42.41 34.99
N ILE A 157 -3.60 42.73 34.78
CA ILE A 157 -4.55 42.41 33.70
C ILE A 157 -4.43 43.40 32.52
N SER A 158 -4.60 42.94 31.28
CA SER A 158 -5.65 43.48 30.38
C SER A 158 -6.02 42.47 29.29
N VAL A 159 -7.29 42.08 29.34
CA VAL A 159 -8.01 41.16 28.45
C VAL A 159 -8.80 42.03 27.48
N TYR A 160 -9.01 41.59 26.23
CA TYR A 160 -10.34 41.61 25.58
C TYR A 160 -10.33 40.64 24.39
N PHE A 161 -10.81 39.42 24.64
CA PHE A 161 -11.51 38.59 23.66
C PHE A 161 -12.99 38.67 24.02
N GLU A 162 -13.82 39.00 23.04
CA GLU A 162 -15.27 38.94 23.21
C GLU A 162 -15.80 37.56 22.78
N SER A 163 -16.74 37.10 23.58
CA SER A 163 -17.21 35.73 23.70
C SER A 163 -18.55 35.54 22.99
N GLY A 164 -18.79 34.34 22.48
CA GLY A 164 -20.09 33.87 22.01
C GLY A 164 -20.31 32.39 22.34
N LYS A 165 -20.51 32.09 23.62
CA LYS A 165 -21.16 30.89 24.20
C LYS A 165 -22.58 30.72 23.60
N ASN A 166 -23.30 29.60 23.56
CA ASN A 166 -23.25 28.21 24.04
C ASN A 166 -24.45 27.50 23.36
N GLN A 167 -24.46 26.16 23.24
CA GLN A 167 -25.49 25.29 23.83
C GLN A 167 -25.45 23.85 23.25
N ARG A 168 -25.38 22.89 24.18
CA ARG A 168 -25.80 21.49 24.07
C ARG A 168 -27.11 21.35 24.88
N PRO A 169 -28.04 20.47 24.49
CA PRO A 169 -28.42 19.33 25.36
C PRO A 169 -28.49 17.99 24.57
N GLU A 170 -27.92 16.88 25.06
CA GLU A 170 -28.57 15.73 25.79
C GLU A 170 -29.32 14.79 24.82
N GLU A 171 -28.72 13.65 24.42
CA GLU A 171 -28.95 12.27 24.93
C GLU A 171 -30.12 11.52 24.24
N SER A 172 -29.79 10.43 23.49
CA SER A 172 -30.40 9.08 23.67
C SER A 172 -29.85 8.04 22.68
N ASN A 173 -29.22 7.00 23.26
CA ASN A 173 -29.38 5.55 23.01
C ASN A 173 -28.92 4.86 21.70
N ASN A 174 -27.84 4.09 21.88
CA ASN A 174 -27.63 2.67 21.55
C ASN A 174 -27.57 2.22 20.08
N THR A 175 -26.37 1.83 19.63
CA THR A 175 -26.04 0.40 19.43
C THR A 175 -24.53 0.20 19.38
N SER A 176 -24.09 -0.79 20.17
CA SER A 176 -22.76 -1.35 20.27
C SER A 176 -22.39 -2.19 19.04
N THR A 177 -21.17 -2.05 18.53
CA THR A 177 -20.36 -3.19 18.07
C THR A 177 -18.87 -2.88 18.19
N LEU A 178 -18.28 -3.55 19.17
CA LEU A 178 -16.86 -3.84 19.36
C LEU A 178 -16.38 -4.75 18.21
N PHE A 179 -15.32 -4.38 17.48
CA PHE A 179 -14.40 -5.30 16.75
C PHE A 179 -13.11 -4.50 16.48
N GLU A 180 -12.03 -4.76 17.22
CA GLU A 180 -10.98 -5.77 16.99
C GLU A 180 -9.86 -5.31 16.04
N SER A 181 -8.66 -5.49 16.57
CA SER A 181 -7.35 -5.28 15.97
C SER A 181 -7.17 -6.06 14.67
N GLY A 182 -6.59 -5.43 13.65
CA GLY A 182 -6.24 -6.10 12.40
C GLY A 182 -5.45 -5.19 11.47
N LYS A 183 -4.14 -5.45 11.38
CA LYS A 183 -3.18 -4.76 10.51
C LYS A 183 -3.62 -4.87 9.04
N ASN A 184 -3.97 -3.74 8.42
CA ASN A 184 -4.16 -3.66 6.97
C ASN A 184 -2.86 -3.14 6.33
N GLN A 185 -2.10 -4.04 5.71
CA GLN A 185 -1.11 -3.67 4.70
C GLN A 185 -1.84 -3.08 3.47
N PRO A 186 -1.43 -1.92 2.93
CA PRO A 186 -2.02 -1.41 1.70
C PRO A 186 -1.49 -2.20 0.49
N ASN A 187 -2.42 -2.73 -0.30
CA ASN A 187 -2.17 -3.29 -1.64
C ASN A 187 -1.49 -2.22 -2.52
N LEU A 188 -0.29 -2.50 -3.00
CA LEU A 188 0.57 -1.61 -3.77
C LEU A 188 0.69 -2.07 -5.22
N TYR A 189 -0.43 -2.16 -5.95
CA TYR A 189 -0.38 -2.35 -7.41
C TYR A 189 -1.51 -1.59 -8.09
N LEU A 190 -1.19 -0.41 -8.61
CA LEU A 190 -2.01 0.29 -9.59
C LEU A 190 -1.14 0.48 -10.84
N THR A 191 -1.33 -0.37 -11.84
CA THR A 191 -0.73 -0.23 -13.16
C THR A 191 -1.73 0.53 -14.05
N ASN A 192 -1.38 1.76 -14.42
CA ASN A 192 -2.05 2.48 -15.51
C ASN A 192 -1.16 2.35 -16.76
N SER A 193 -1.70 1.72 -17.80
CA SER A 193 -1.14 1.69 -19.15
C SER A 193 -2.08 2.45 -20.10
N LEU A 194 -1.51 3.23 -21.04
CA LEU A 194 -2.05 3.49 -22.39
C LEU A 194 -1.02 4.22 -23.31
N ASP A 195 -0.34 3.41 -24.14
CA ASP A 195 0.14 3.52 -25.55
C ASP A 195 0.40 4.89 -26.24
N THR A 196 1.43 5.06 -27.10
CA THR A 196 1.72 4.22 -28.30
C THR A 196 3.16 4.39 -28.88
N ILE A 197 3.66 3.28 -29.47
CA ILE A 197 4.78 3.00 -30.42
C ILE A 197 6.16 2.69 -29.80
N ASP A 198 6.79 1.51 -29.95
CA ASP A 198 6.39 0.09 -30.09
C ASP A 198 7.70 -0.73 -30.27
N THR A 199 7.74 -1.93 -29.68
CA THR A 199 8.76 -3.01 -29.73
C THR A 199 9.83 -3.07 -28.64
N ILE A 200 10.58 -2.01 -28.31
CA ILE A 200 11.71 -2.12 -27.36
C ILE A 200 11.23 -2.11 -25.89
N ASP A 201 10.16 -1.39 -25.57
CA ASP A 201 9.72 -1.23 -24.18
C ASP A 201 8.97 -2.45 -23.65
N THR A 202 8.23 -3.17 -24.51
CA THR A 202 7.51 -4.39 -24.13
C THR A 202 8.45 -5.55 -23.79
N GLU A 203 9.57 -5.69 -24.49
CA GLU A 203 10.56 -6.73 -24.16
C GLU A 203 11.26 -6.41 -22.84
N LYS A 204 11.59 -5.13 -22.61
CA LYS A 204 12.16 -4.67 -21.34
C LYS A 204 11.19 -4.89 -20.17
N GLU A 205 9.92 -4.54 -20.31
CA GLU A 205 8.90 -4.76 -19.30
C GLU A 205 8.68 -6.27 -19.04
N ARG A 206 8.63 -7.08 -20.09
CA ARG A 206 8.55 -8.54 -19.96
C ARG A 206 9.76 -9.12 -19.23
N LEU A 207 10.97 -8.68 -19.54
CA LEU A 207 12.20 -9.11 -18.85
C LEU A 207 12.19 -8.68 -17.38
N GLN A 208 11.68 -7.50 -17.06
CA GLN A 208 11.51 -7.05 -15.68
C GLN A 208 10.51 -7.93 -14.91
N GLN A 209 9.35 -8.22 -15.51
CA GLN A 209 8.36 -9.12 -14.90
C GLN A 209 8.93 -10.53 -14.71
N GLN A 210 9.69 -11.04 -15.69
CA GLN A 210 10.35 -12.34 -15.58
C GLN A 210 11.39 -12.37 -14.46
N LEU A 211 12.23 -11.33 -14.33
CA LEU A 211 13.20 -11.23 -13.25
C LEU A 211 12.53 -11.20 -11.86
N LEU A 212 11.41 -10.49 -11.75
CA LEU A 212 10.60 -10.43 -10.53
C LEU A 212 9.97 -11.79 -10.20
N LEU A 213 9.49 -12.52 -11.21
CA LEU A 213 8.93 -13.87 -11.05
C LEU A 213 10.01 -14.88 -10.64
N ASP A 214 11.24 -14.77 -11.16
CA ASP A 214 12.35 -15.65 -10.77
C ASP A 214 12.69 -15.51 -9.27
N GLN A 215 12.61 -14.29 -8.73
CA GLN A 215 12.85 -14.00 -7.32
C GLN A 215 11.63 -14.21 -6.41
N PHE A 216 10.46 -14.49 -6.99
CA PHE A 216 9.19 -14.57 -6.26
C PHE A 216 9.21 -15.56 -5.08
N ALA A 217 9.80 -16.74 -5.29
CA ALA A 217 9.85 -17.78 -4.26
C ALA A 217 10.79 -17.45 -3.10
N GLU A 218 11.72 -16.50 -3.27
CA GLU A 218 12.66 -16.07 -2.23
C GLU A 218 12.14 -14.88 -1.43
N VAL A 219 11.41 -13.97 -2.07
CA VAL A 219 10.88 -12.75 -1.44
C VAL A 219 9.59 -13.01 -0.66
N GLN A 220 8.85 -14.06 -1.02
CA GLN A 220 7.54 -14.36 -0.41
C GLN A 220 7.69 -15.08 0.95
N GLU A 221 7.82 -14.30 2.03
CA GLU A 221 7.96 -14.83 3.40
C GLU A 221 6.61 -15.09 4.11
N ASN A 222 5.52 -14.44 3.65
CA ASN A 222 4.22 -14.48 4.34
C ASN A 222 3.26 -15.55 3.78
N THR A 223 3.74 -16.78 3.60
CA THR A 223 2.93 -17.88 3.09
C THR A 223 3.33 -19.22 3.70
N PHE A 224 2.36 -20.13 3.84
CA PHE A 224 2.61 -21.51 4.26
C PHE A 224 3.03 -22.42 3.09
N LEU A 225 3.08 -21.90 1.86
CA LEU A 225 3.40 -22.68 0.67
C LEU A 225 4.91 -22.96 0.57
N SER A 226 5.25 -24.17 0.13
CA SER A 226 6.64 -24.55 -0.12
C SER A 226 7.28 -23.70 -1.22
N LYS A 227 8.61 -23.58 -1.18
CA LYS A 227 9.39 -22.89 -2.22
C LYS A 227 9.13 -23.49 -3.61
N ASP A 228 8.92 -24.81 -3.70
CA ASP A 228 8.66 -25.48 -4.96
C ASP A 228 7.27 -25.13 -5.52
N SER A 229 6.25 -25.06 -4.67
CA SER A 229 4.92 -24.60 -5.07
C SER A 229 4.92 -23.13 -5.49
N LEU A 230 5.72 -22.27 -4.83
CA LEU A 230 5.86 -20.86 -5.21
C LEU A 230 6.57 -20.70 -6.56
N LYS A 231 7.66 -21.45 -6.79
CA LYS A 231 8.33 -21.51 -8.11
C LYS A 231 7.37 -22.00 -9.19
N PHE A 232 6.53 -22.99 -8.87
CA PHE A 232 5.52 -23.47 -9.81
C PHE A 232 4.49 -22.39 -10.13
N ILE A 233 3.96 -21.67 -9.13
CA ILE A 233 3.03 -20.55 -9.37
C ILE A 233 3.69 -19.48 -10.26
N ALA A 234 4.95 -19.12 -9.98
CA ALA A 234 5.68 -18.12 -10.75
C ALA A 234 5.88 -18.56 -12.22
N ALA A 235 6.25 -19.82 -12.46
CA ALA A 235 6.47 -20.35 -13.81
C ALA A 235 5.20 -20.37 -14.68
N PHE A 236 4.03 -20.32 -14.06
CA PHE A 236 2.74 -20.40 -14.72
C PHE A 236 1.99 -19.06 -14.77
N SER A 237 2.58 -18.00 -14.21
CA SER A 237 2.04 -16.64 -14.18
C SER A 237 2.75 -15.76 -15.20
N ASP A 238 2.02 -14.87 -15.86
CA ASP A 238 2.60 -13.95 -16.85
C ASP A 238 3.13 -12.66 -16.19
N THR A 239 2.65 -12.35 -14.98
CA THR A 239 3.05 -11.17 -14.19
C THR A 239 3.21 -11.51 -12.72
N ILE A 240 4.02 -10.74 -11.99
CA ILE A 240 4.14 -10.90 -10.53
C ILE A 240 2.80 -10.71 -9.81
N GLN A 241 1.93 -9.84 -10.35
CA GLN A 241 0.61 -9.59 -9.80
C GLN A 241 -0.29 -10.83 -9.86
N GLU A 242 -0.24 -11.57 -10.96
CA GLU A 242 -0.99 -12.81 -11.12
C GLU A 242 -0.48 -13.88 -10.13
N ALA A 243 0.83 -13.98 -9.94
CA ALA A 243 1.43 -14.90 -8.97
C ALA A 243 0.97 -14.60 -7.53
N HIS A 244 0.98 -13.33 -7.12
CA HIS A 244 0.44 -12.91 -5.82
C HIS A 244 -1.06 -13.16 -5.69
N GLU A 245 -1.83 -12.96 -6.77
CA GLU A 245 -3.27 -13.23 -6.76
C GLU A 245 -3.56 -14.73 -6.58
N MET A 246 -2.78 -15.61 -7.21
CA MET A 246 -2.88 -17.06 -7.04
C MET A 246 -2.57 -17.47 -5.60
N VAL A 247 -1.46 -17.02 -5.03
CA VAL A 247 -1.11 -17.29 -3.61
C VAL A 247 -2.20 -16.77 -2.68
N GLY A 248 -2.66 -15.53 -2.88
CA GLY A 248 -3.73 -14.94 -2.09
C GLY A 248 -5.04 -15.72 -2.20
N THR A 249 -5.33 -16.32 -3.35
CA THR A 249 -6.52 -17.15 -3.56
C THR A 249 -6.47 -18.44 -2.76
N ILE A 250 -5.29 -19.07 -2.68
CA ILE A 250 -5.07 -20.26 -1.84
C ILE A 250 -5.25 -19.92 -0.36
N ILE A 251 -4.66 -18.82 0.10
CA ILE A 251 -4.78 -18.35 1.49
C ILE A 251 -6.24 -18.06 1.83
N ARG A 252 -6.96 -17.32 0.97
CA ARG A 252 -8.38 -17.02 1.16
C ARG A 252 -9.24 -18.29 1.23
N ALA A 253 -8.97 -19.28 0.39
CA ALA A 253 -9.68 -20.55 0.40
C ALA A 253 -9.48 -21.28 1.75
N LYS A 254 -8.23 -21.35 2.23
CA LYS A 254 -7.90 -21.92 3.55
C LYS A 254 -8.63 -21.19 4.67
N THR A 255 -8.45 -19.87 4.78
CA THR A 255 -9.07 -19.05 5.84
C THR A 255 -10.59 -19.17 5.84
N LYS A 256 -11.22 -19.26 4.66
CA LYS A 256 -12.66 -19.45 4.54
C LYS A 256 -13.10 -20.80 5.11
N VAL A 257 -12.41 -21.89 4.77
CA VAL A 257 -12.69 -23.23 5.29
C VAL A 257 -12.46 -23.32 6.79
N GLU A 258 -11.36 -22.75 7.29
CA GLU A 258 -11.06 -22.74 8.73
C GLU A 258 -12.18 -22.08 9.55
N LYS A 259 -12.69 -20.95 9.05
CA LYS A 259 -13.81 -20.23 9.67
C LYS A 259 -15.13 -21.01 9.59
N GLU A 260 -15.40 -21.69 8.47
CA GLU A 260 -16.67 -22.38 8.24
C GLU A 260 -16.77 -23.71 9.01
N TYR A 261 -15.66 -24.44 9.12
CA TYR A 261 -15.62 -25.73 9.80
C TYR A 261 -15.13 -25.64 11.24
N ASN A 262 -14.75 -24.44 11.69
CA ASN A 262 -14.17 -24.12 12.99
C ASN A 262 -12.97 -25.03 13.35
N VAL A 263 -12.05 -25.19 12.40
CA VAL A 263 -10.84 -26.02 12.52
C VAL A 263 -9.64 -25.20 12.05
N VAL A 264 -8.55 -25.25 12.80
CA VAL A 264 -7.27 -24.65 12.39
C VAL A 264 -6.48 -25.67 11.58
N LEU A 265 -6.12 -25.35 10.34
CA LEU A 265 -5.28 -26.16 9.48
C LEU A 265 -3.85 -25.60 9.49
N ILE A 266 -2.88 -26.44 9.77
CA ILE A 266 -1.47 -26.09 9.63
C ILE A 266 -1.11 -26.36 8.17
N GLY A 267 -0.89 -25.31 7.39
CA GLY A 267 -0.69 -25.43 5.95
C GLY A 267 0.57 -26.23 5.58
N GLU A 268 1.58 -26.23 6.45
CA GLU A 268 2.83 -26.98 6.29
C GLU A 268 2.64 -28.51 6.32
N ASP A 269 1.55 -29.01 6.93
CA ASP A 269 1.27 -30.45 7.01
C ASP A 269 0.72 -31.02 5.69
N TYR A 270 0.19 -30.17 4.80
CA TYR A 270 -0.55 -30.57 3.60
C TYR A 270 0.15 -30.19 2.29
N GLN A 271 1.48 -30.03 2.31
CA GLN A 271 2.24 -29.53 1.17
C GLN A 271 2.14 -30.44 -0.07
N GLU A 272 2.09 -31.76 0.13
CA GLU A 272 2.02 -32.72 -0.98
C GLU A 272 0.67 -32.63 -1.70
N GLU A 273 -0.42 -32.49 -0.94
CA GLU A 273 -1.78 -32.37 -1.45
C GLU A 273 -2.00 -31.03 -2.14
N ILE A 274 -1.40 -29.96 -1.58
CA ILE A 274 -1.37 -28.63 -2.19
C ILE A 274 -0.66 -28.69 -3.54
N ASP A 275 0.52 -29.31 -3.63
CA ASP A 275 1.29 -29.41 -4.88
C ASP A 275 0.56 -30.23 -5.94
N LYS A 276 -0.01 -31.39 -5.56
CA LYS A 276 -0.85 -32.22 -6.45
C LYS A 276 -2.06 -31.44 -6.96
N CYS A 277 -2.74 -30.70 -6.08
CA CYS A 277 -3.90 -29.89 -6.46
C CYS A 277 -3.50 -28.76 -7.42
N LEU A 278 -2.39 -28.07 -7.13
CA LEU A 278 -1.83 -27.00 -7.95
C LEU A 278 -1.52 -27.49 -9.37
N ARG A 279 -0.80 -28.60 -9.51
CA ARG A 279 -0.47 -29.20 -10.82
C ARG A 279 -1.73 -29.59 -11.59
N ARG A 280 -2.68 -30.25 -10.93
CA ARG A 280 -3.94 -30.70 -11.55
C ARG A 280 -4.77 -29.53 -12.07
N VAL A 281 -4.95 -28.51 -11.26
CA VAL A 281 -5.71 -27.31 -11.62
C VAL A 281 -5.02 -26.54 -12.75
N MET A 282 -3.71 -26.33 -12.65
CA MET A 282 -2.99 -25.55 -13.64
C MET A 282 -2.95 -26.27 -15.00
N HIS A 283 -2.74 -27.58 -14.97
CA HIS A 283 -2.86 -28.40 -16.17
C HIS A 283 -4.24 -28.25 -16.81
N LYS A 284 -5.32 -28.40 -16.02
CA LYS A 284 -6.69 -28.27 -16.51
C LYS A 284 -6.98 -26.88 -17.07
N ILE A 285 -6.50 -25.81 -16.44
CA ILE A 285 -6.68 -24.44 -16.94
C ILE A 285 -5.97 -24.21 -18.28
N LYS A 286 -4.79 -24.82 -18.49
CA LYS A 286 -4.01 -24.64 -19.71
C LYS A 286 -4.45 -25.57 -20.86
N THR A 287 -5.00 -26.75 -20.58
CA THR A 287 -5.36 -27.74 -21.63
C THR A 287 -6.83 -27.75 -22.00
N ASP A 288 -7.73 -27.38 -21.09
CA ASP A 288 -9.18 -27.47 -21.31
C ASP A 288 -9.77 -26.10 -21.67
N SER A 289 -10.07 -25.91 -22.95
CA SER A 289 -10.68 -24.68 -23.47
C SER A 289 -12.16 -24.50 -23.08
N THR A 290 -12.78 -25.50 -22.43
CA THR A 290 -14.17 -25.41 -21.95
C THR A 290 -14.31 -24.69 -20.60
N VAL A 291 -13.19 -24.37 -19.94
CA VAL A 291 -13.16 -23.68 -18.65
C VAL A 291 -13.60 -22.22 -18.81
N LYS A 292 -14.87 -21.94 -18.51
CA LYS A 292 -15.45 -20.59 -18.56
C LYS A 292 -14.85 -19.61 -17.53
N SER A 293 -14.30 -20.11 -16.42
CA SER A 293 -13.73 -19.28 -15.35
C SER A 293 -12.50 -19.95 -14.72
N PRO A 294 -11.28 -19.61 -15.19
CA PRO A 294 -10.03 -20.13 -14.64
C PRO A 294 -9.84 -19.78 -13.16
N LYS A 295 -10.06 -18.51 -12.79
CA LYS A 295 -9.93 -18.04 -11.39
C LYS A 295 -10.95 -18.71 -10.47
N GLY A 296 -12.19 -18.88 -10.94
CA GLY A 296 -13.25 -19.55 -10.18
C GLY A 296 -12.96 -21.04 -9.96
N LEU A 297 -12.47 -21.73 -11.00
CA LEU A 297 -12.04 -23.12 -10.90
C LEU A 297 -10.87 -23.27 -9.91
N PHE A 298 -9.87 -22.40 -10.02
CA PHE A 298 -8.70 -22.40 -9.14
C PHE A 298 -9.11 -22.27 -7.67
N TYR A 299 -9.89 -21.25 -7.33
CA TYR A 299 -10.40 -21.07 -5.97
C TYR A 299 -11.22 -22.27 -5.49
N LYS A 300 -12.15 -22.77 -6.32
CA LYS A 300 -13.03 -23.87 -5.93
C LYS A 300 -12.25 -25.17 -5.67
N SER A 301 -11.20 -25.44 -6.45
CA SER A 301 -10.36 -26.62 -6.25
C SER A 301 -9.58 -26.57 -4.94
N PHE A 302 -8.97 -25.42 -4.60
CA PHE A 302 -8.29 -25.26 -3.31
C PHE A 302 -9.26 -25.25 -2.13
N TYR A 303 -10.45 -24.66 -2.30
CA TYR A 303 -11.51 -24.74 -1.28
C TYR A 303 -11.87 -26.20 -0.98
N ASN A 304 -12.14 -27.00 -2.02
CA ASN A 304 -12.50 -28.40 -1.85
C ASN A 304 -11.35 -29.21 -1.22
N LEU A 305 -10.10 -28.94 -1.61
CA LEU A 305 -8.93 -29.56 -0.99
C LEU A 305 -8.90 -29.31 0.52
N PHE A 306 -9.02 -28.05 0.95
CA PHE A 306 -8.99 -27.74 2.38
C PHE A 306 -10.18 -28.33 3.14
N VAL A 307 -11.35 -28.44 2.50
CA VAL A 307 -12.49 -29.18 3.08
C VAL A 307 -12.12 -30.64 3.32
N GLU A 308 -11.50 -31.32 2.35
CA GLU A 308 -11.01 -32.70 2.50
C GLU A 308 -10.00 -32.81 3.67
N CYS A 309 -9.05 -31.87 3.76
CA CYS A 309 -8.10 -31.81 4.89
C CYS A 309 -8.81 -31.64 6.25
N THR A 310 -9.89 -30.85 6.33
CA THR A 310 -10.65 -30.73 7.59
C THR A 310 -11.34 -32.02 7.99
N ILE A 311 -11.86 -32.77 7.02
CA ILE A 311 -12.54 -34.05 7.25
C ILE A 311 -11.53 -35.08 7.75
N GLU A 312 -10.37 -35.15 7.09
CA GLU A 312 -9.26 -36.01 7.50
C GLU A 312 -8.81 -35.69 8.93
N LYS A 313 -8.55 -34.41 9.24
CA LYS A 313 -8.15 -33.97 10.59
C LYS A 313 -9.18 -34.36 11.66
N LYS A 314 -10.48 -34.19 11.38
CA LYS A 314 -11.57 -34.62 12.29
C LYS A 314 -11.61 -36.14 12.45
N SER A 315 -11.32 -36.91 11.40
CA SER A 315 -11.28 -38.38 11.46
C SER A 315 -10.13 -38.90 12.34
N HIS A 316 -8.95 -38.27 12.29
CA HIS A 316 -7.81 -38.62 13.15
C HIS A 316 -8.07 -38.29 14.63
N LEU A 317 -8.73 -37.16 14.91
CA LEU A 317 -9.18 -36.81 16.26
C LEU A 317 -10.15 -37.87 16.82
N ASN A 318 -11.11 -38.32 16.01
CA ASN A 318 -12.09 -39.33 16.44
C ASN A 318 -11.47 -40.72 16.70
N LYS A 319 -10.46 -41.13 15.92
CA LYS A 319 -9.72 -42.39 16.14
C LYS A 319 -8.89 -42.37 17.44
N ASN A 320 -8.26 -41.24 17.76
CA ASN A 320 -7.48 -41.09 19.00
C ASN A 320 -8.36 -41.08 20.26
N SER A 321 -9.66 -40.75 20.13
CA SER A 321 -10.63 -40.89 21.23
C SER A 321 -11.17 -42.31 21.43
N THR A 322 -11.11 -43.19 20.42
CA THR A 322 -11.52 -44.60 20.56
C THR A 322 -10.46 -45.51 21.19
N ASP A 323 -9.18 -45.16 21.11
CA ASP A 323 -8.09 -45.91 21.79
C ASP A 323 -7.97 -45.59 23.29
N ASN A 324 -8.74 -44.62 23.80
CA ASN A 324 -8.78 -44.23 25.21
C ASN A 324 -10.04 -44.73 25.94
N THR A 325 -10.51 -45.95 25.64
CA THR A 325 -11.39 -46.67 26.57
C THR A 325 -10.51 -47.35 27.62
N PRO A 326 -10.70 -47.12 28.93
CA PRO A 326 -9.91 -47.80 29.95
C PRO A 326 -10.16 -49.31 29.84
N GLU A 327 -9.08 -50.09 29.79
CA GLU A 327 -9.14 -51.55 29.97
C GLU A 327 -9.87 -51.83 31.29
N ILE A 328 -11.11 -52.30 31.21
CA ILE A 328 -11.78 -52.90 32.36
C ILE A 328 -11.11 -54.24 32.56
N THR A 329 -10.13 -54.29 33.46
CA THR A 329 -9.54 -55.54 33.95
C THR A 329 -10.63 -56.32 34.67
N THR A 330 -11.25 -57.29 33.99
CA THR A 330 -12.15 -58.24 34.64
C THR A 330 -11.31 -59.30 35.35
N HIS A 331 -11.09 -59.11 36.65
CA HIS A 331 -10.58 -60.20 37.49
C HIS A 331 -11.66 -61.28 37.62
N ASN A 332 -11.41 -62.42 36.96
CA ASN A 332 -12.27 -63.59 37.01
C ASN A 332 -11.99 -64.35 38.33
N TRP A 333 -12.85 -64.17 39.33
CA TRP A 333 -12.79 -64.84 40.63
C TRP A 333 -13.67 -66.10 40.67
N ILE A 334 -13.33 -67.10 39.88
CA ILE A 334 -13.94 -68.44 40.00
C ILE A 334 -12.84 -69.49 40.18
N GLU A 335 -12.71 -69.87 41.45
CA GLU A 335 -12.59 -71.22 41.99
C GLU A 335 -11.42 -72.12 41.51
N TYR A 336 -10.40 -72.22 42.36
CA TYR A 336 -9.83 -73.52 42.72
C TYR A 336 -10.42 -73.93 44.07
N GLN A 337 -11.34 -74.90 44.04
CA GLN A 337 -11.60 -75.84 45.12
C GLN A 337 -11.12 -77.22 44.69
#